data_AF-A0A1Y2DEZ9-F1
#
_entry.id   AF-A0A1Y2DEZ9-F1
#
_cell.length_a   1.000
_cell.length_b   1.000
_cell.length_c   1.000
_cell.angle_alpha   90.00
_cell.angle_beta   90.00
_cell.angle_gamma   90.00
#
_symmetry.space_group_name_H-M   'P 1'
#
loop_
_entity.id
_entity.type
_entity.pdbx_description
1 polymer ?
#
loop_
_entity_poly.entity_id
_entity_poly.type
_entity_poly.pdbx_seq_one_letter_code
_entity_poly.pdbx_strand_id
1 'polypeptide(L)'
;MASIAATLTGEQIAALAYALPPLEPEGLCYFVEIISIIIGVIATIVVGLRVWIRAGLSGATKRIWGVDDYLVIIGVLPFIPSIVFSVYCARFGVGRLDVDLPDPLYQVRALEYVIYWEITYFISSTIFKCAIGFACVRLDTRGRVFWPITINMGIMVIVTIMALTFIFANCTPFQAMWNPALGRCQSIIGFQTLSYIVSAVQMVTDWACALIPVFIVAGLQMPRRTKLSVVCILGLGILVSVATIVRIPYLKYCDTVKYPNDLPYHLAAIVITSNVECGLGIIACSLPPLRKLFKFYYRSCHDPNTSGQVSELRILPSDK
;
A
#
# COMPACT_ATOMS: atom_id res chain seq x y z
N MET A 1 -11.17 -10.01 -28.92
CA MET A 1 -10.94 -11.32 -28.26
C MET A 1 -11.72 -12.50 -28.87
N ALA A 2 -12.94 -12.34 -29.40
CA ALA A 2 -13.78 -13.48 -29.79
C ALA A 2 -13.32 -14.31 -31.02
N SER A 3 -12.51 -13.76 -31.94
CA SER A 3 -12.18 -14.44 -33.21
C SER A 3 -10.88 -15.27 -33.19
N ILE A 4 -9.86 -14.87 -32.41
CA ILE A 4 -8.57 -15.59 -32.32
C ILE A 4 -8.60 -16.62 -31.16
N ALA A 5 -9.33 -16.34 -30.08
CA ALA A 5 -9.49 -17.25 -28.96
C ALA A 5 -10.38 -18.48 -29.26
N ALA A 6 -11.10 -18.48 -30.39
CA ALA A 6 -12.02 -19.57 -30.75
C ALA A 6 -11.30 -20.84 -31.28
N THR A 7 -10.00 -20.79 -31.57
CA THR A 7 -9.24 -21.92 -32.16
C THR A 7 -8.05 -22.39 -31.32
N LEU A 8 -7.60 -21.60 -30.34
CA LEU A 8 -6.44 -21.94 -29.50
C LEU A 8 -6.88 -22.52 -28.15
N THR A 9 -6.16 -23.54 -27.68
CA THR A 9 -6.38 -24.07 -26.32
C THR A 9 -5.87 -23.08 -25.27
N GLY A 10 -6.41 -23.12 -24.05
CA GLY A 10 -5.97 -22.24 -22.97
C GLY A 10 -4.47 -22.33 -22.67
N GLU A 11 -3.87 -23.51 -22.81
CA GLU A 11 -2.42 -23.72 -22.66
C GLU A 11 -1.61 -23.05 -23.76
N GLN A 12 -2.09 -23.08 -25.01
CA GLN A 12 -1.44 -22.38 -26.13
C GLN A 12 -1.48 -20.86 -25.94
N ILE A 13 -2.61 -20.33 -25.47
CA ILE A 13 -2.75 -18.90 -25.13
C ILE A 13 -1.73 -18.51 -24.07
N ALA A 14 -1.58 -19.34 -23.02
CA ALA A 14 -0.60 -19.09 -21.98
C ALA A 14 0.84 -19.11 -22.53
N ALA A 15 1.20 -20.15 -23.28
CA ALA A 15 2.55 -20.29 -23.86
C ALA A 15 2.93 -19.11 -24.77
N LEU A 16 1.99 -18.67 -25.62
CA LEU A 16 2.20 -17.50 -26.49
C LEU A 16 2.31 -16.21 -25.67
N ALA A 17 1.46 -16.04 -24.65
CA ALA A 17 1.47 -14.87 -23.80
C ALA A 17 2.79 -14.74 -22.99
N TYR A 18 3.35 -15.85 -22.51
CA TYR A 18 4.65 -15.84 -21.79
C TYR A 18 5.85 -15.56 -22.70
N ALA A 19 5.72 -15.75 -24.02
CA ALA A 19 6.76 -15.46 -24.99
C ALA A 19 6.80 -13.98 -25.41
N LEU A 20 5.80 -13.17 -25.03
CA LEU A 20 5.72 -11.77 -25.44
C LEU A 20 6.80 -10.91 -24.76
N PRO A 21 7.48 -10.03 -25.52
CA PRO A 21 8.39 -9.05 -24.93
C PRO A 21 7.60 -7.97 -24.17
N PRO A 22 8.20 -7.31 -23.17
CA PRO A 22 7.59 -6.16 -22.53
C PRO A 22 7.44 -5.00 -23.53
N LEU A 23 6.33 -4.27 -23.44
CA LEU A 23 6.06 -3.06 -24.23
C LEU A 23 6.85 -1.88 -23.69
N GLU A 24 7.18 -0.94 -24.58
CA GLU A 24 7.72 0.35 -24.18
C GLU A 24 6.63 1.16 -23.45
N PRO A 25 6.94 1.77 -22.29
CA PRO A 25 5.94 2.46 -21.51
C PRO A 25 5.59 3.82 -22.16
N GLU A 26 4.30 4.00 -22.51
CA GLU A 26 3.78 5.23 -23.11
C GLU A 26 2.61 5.80 -22.30
N GLY A 27 2.47 7.12 -22.29
CA GLY A 27 1.33 7.82 -21.68
C GLY A 27 1.07 7.43 -20.21
N LEU A 28 -0.12 6.87 -19.94
CA LEU A 28 -0.54 6.48 -18.60
C LEU A 28 0.27 5.31 -18.05
N CYS A 29 0.72 4.36 -18.88
CA CYS A 29 1.60 3.26 -18.47
C CYS A 29 2.92 3.78 -17.89
N TYR A 30 3.54 4.75 -18.57
CA TYR A 30 4.77 5.39 -18.09
C TYR A 30 4.58 6.09 -16.74
N PHE A 31 3.41 6.72 -16.56
CA PHE A 31 3.05 7.32 -15.28
C PHE A 31 2.88 6.28 -14.16
N VAL A 32 2.22 5.14 -14.42
CA VAL A 32 2.09 4.01 -13.46
C VAL A 32 3.48 3.53 -13.03
N GLU A 33 4.39 3.32 -13.97
CA GLU A 33 5.74 2.83 -13.70
C GLU A 33 6.52 3.82 -12.82
N ILE A 34 6.61 5.08 -13.23
CA ILE A 34 7.38 6.10 -12.50
C ILE A 34 6.84 6.30 -11.09
N ILE A 35 5.53 6.50 -10.94
CA ILE A 35 4.97 6.84 -9.64
C ILE A 35 5.15 5.69 -8.65
N SER A 36 5.04 4.45 -9.12
CA SER A 36 5.24 3.25 -8.31
C SER A 36 6.69 3.11 -7.87
N ILE A 37 7.66 3.37 -8.76
CA ILE A 37 9.09 3.36 -8.41
C ILE A 37 9.40 4.48 -7.41
N ILE A 38 8.96 5.71 -7.67
CA ILE A 38 9.23 6.86 -6.80
C ILE A 38 8.66 6.60 -5.40
N ILE A 39 7.38 6.21 -5.29
CA ILE A 39 6.77 5.97 -3.98
C ILE A 39 7.42 4.78 -3.27
N GLY A 40 7.79 3.73 -4.01
CA GLY A 40 8.49 2.55 -3.48
C GLY A 40 9.86 2.89 -2.90
N VAL A 41 10.66 3.69 -3.62
CA VAL A 41 11.99 4.14 -3.18
C VAL A 41 11.87 5.03 -1.96
N ILE A 42 10.98 6.03 -1.98
CA ILE A 42 10.80 6.96 -0.86
C ILE A 42 10.33 6.20 0.39
N ALA A 43 9.32 5.33 0.27
CA ALA A 43 8.82 4.56 1.40
C ALA A 43 9.90 3.66 2.01
N THR A 44 10.68 2.96 1.18
CA THR A 44 11.79 2.10 1.62
C THR A 44 12.86 2.90 2.36
N ILE A 45 13.26 4.07 1.84
CA ILE A 45 14.23 4.96 2.49
C ILE A 45 13.70 5.44 3.85
N VAL A 46 12.45 5.87 3.91
CA VAL A 46 11.82 6.37 5.14
C VAL A 46 11.73 5.27 6.22
N VAL A 47 11.41 4.03 5.83
CA VAL A 47 11.42 2.90 6.76
C VAL A 47 12.85 2.54 7.19
N GLY A 48 13.82 2.58 6.28
CA GLY A 48 15.24 2.42 6.62
C GLY A 48 15.70 3.43 7.67
N LEU A 49 15.35 4.72 7.48
CA LEU A 49 15.59 5.79 8.45
C LEU A 49 14.91 5.51 9.79
N ARG A 50 13.66 5.05 9.79
CA ARG A 50 12.94 4.67 11.02
C ARG A 50 13.67 3.57 11.79
N VAL A 51 14.08 2.50 11.10
CA VAL A 51 14.82 1.39 11.71
C VAL A 51 16.15 1.88 12.26
N TRP A 52 16.89 2.70 11.49
CA TRP A 52 18.16 3.27 11.92
C TRP A 52 18.02 4.12 13.20
N ILE A 53 16.96 4.93 13.31
CA ILE A 53 16.68 5.75 14.50
C ILE A 53 16.34 4.86 15.70
N ARG A 54 15.41 3.91 15.55
CA ARG A 54 14.90 3.11 16.68
C ARG A 54 15.84 2.00 17.13
N ALA A 55 16.72 1.53 16.26
CA ALA A 55 17.82 0.65 16.63
C ALA A 55 18.88 1.36 17.50
N GLY A 56 18.79 2.69 17.68
CA GLY A 56 19.68 3.48 18.55
C GLY A 56 20.99 3.89 17.89
N LEU A 57 21.19 3.59 16.60
CA LEU A 57 22.41 3.93 15.87
C LEU A 57 22.55 5.44 15.59
N SER A 58 21.44 6.19 15.64
CA SER A 58 21.46 7.65 15.42
C SER A 58 22.02 8.46 16.59
N GLY A 59 22.21 7.87 17.78
CA GLY A 59 22.56 8.58 19.02
C GLY A 59 21.46 9.51 19.57
N ALA A 60 20.37 9.73 18.84
CA ALA A 60 19.29 10.64 19.20
C ALA A 60 18.25 10.02 20.15
N THR A 61 18.18 8.69 20.27
CA THR A 61 17.18 7.98 21.09
C THR A 61 17.75 6.65 21.56
N LYS A 62 17.49 6.26 22.82
CA LYS A 62 17.81 4.92 23.34
C LYS A 62 17.09 3.85 22.52
N ARG A 63 17.68 2.66 22.36
CA ARG A 63 17.08 1.53 21.64
C ARG A 63 15.72 1.19 22.26
N ILE A 64 14.64 1.50 21.55
CA ILE A 64 13.26 1.23 21.97
C ILE A 64 12.53 0.66 20.75
N TRP A 65 12.31 -0.65 20.77
CA TRP A 65 11.51 -1.35 19.78
C TRP A 65 10.07 -1.41 20.26
N GLY A 66 9.14 -1.00 19.41
CA GLY A 66 7.71 -1.20 19.62
C GLY A 66 7.17 -2.27 18.68
N VAL A 67 6.02 -2.85 19.04
CA VAL A 67 5.25 -3.75 18.13
C VAL A 67 4.94 -3.06 16.81
N ASP A 68 4.72 -1.74 16.85
CA ASP A 68 4.51 -0.89 15.67
C ASP A 68 5.68 -0.90 14.68
N ASP A 69 6.91 -1.15 15.13
CA ASP A 69 8.08 -1.20 14.23
C ASP A 69 8.18 -2.52 13.48
N TYR A 70 7.94 -3.63 14.18
CA TYR A 70 7.92 -4.95 13.57
C TYR A 70 6.84 -5.03 12.51
N LEU A 71 5.65 -4.51 12.80
CA LEU A 71 4.55 -4.47 11.83
C LEU A 71 4.90 -3.63 10.59
N VAL A 72 5.56 -2.48 10.73
CA VAL A 72 5.99 -1.69 9.56
C VAL A 72 7.02 -2.44 8.72
N ILE A 73 8.01 -3.10 9.34
CA ILE A 73 9.01 -3.89 8.62
C ILE A 73 8.35 -5.05 7.89
N ILE A 74 7.47 -5.79 8.57
CA ILE A 74 6.71 -6.91 7.98
C ILE A 74 5.81 -6.41 6.86
N GLY A 75 5.22 -5.22 6.98
CA GLY A 75 4.37 -4.61 5.95
C GLY A 75 5.14 -4.17 4.70
N VAL A 76 6.42 -3.81 4.82
CA VAL A 76 7.25 -3.49 3.66
C VAL A 76 7.61 -4.73 2.84
N LEU A 77 7.70 -5.91 3.46
CA LEU A 77 8.03 -7.16 2.76
C LEU A 77 7.07 -7.49 1.60
N PRO A 78 5.73 -7.42 1.74
CA PRO A 78 4.79 -7.55 0.62
C PRO A 78 4.65 -6.28 -0.22
N PHE A 79 4.99 -5.10 0.30
CA PHE A 79 4.96 -3.84 -0.45
C PHE A 79 6.00 -3.79 -1.58
N ILE A 80 7.22 -4.31 -1.35
CA ILE A 80 8.26 -4.32 -2.40
C ILE A 80 7.81 -5.15 -3.62
N PRO A 81 7.34 -6.40 -3.46
CA PRO A 81 6.72 -7.17 -4.54
C PRO A 81 5.55 -6.45 -5.21
N SER A 82 4.68 -5.76 -4.47
CA SER A 82 3.59 -5.02 -5.10
C SER A 82 4.12 -3.93 -6.04
N ILE A 83 5.17 -3.18 -5.66
CA ILE A 83 5.79 -2.20 -6.56
C ILE A 83 6.37 -2.90 -7.80
N VAL A 84 7.08 -4.02 -7.63
CA VAL A 84 7.65 -4.78 -8.75
C VAL A 84 6.56 -5.26 -9.72
N PHE A 85 5.48 -5.87 -9.21
CA PHE A 85 4.38 -6.33 -10.04
C PHE A 85 3.63 -5.18 -10.72
N SER A 86 3.52 -4.01 -10.08
CA SER A 86 2.92 -2.83 -10.72
C SER A 86 3.74 -2.29 -11.90
N VAL A 87 5.07 -2.40 -11.84
CA VAL A 87 5.95 -2.05 -12.97
C VAL A 87 5.79 -3.06 -14.10
N TYR A 88 5.76 -4.35 -13.78
CA TYR A 88 5.52 -5.38 -14.80
C TYR A 88 4.15 -5.24 -15.44
N CYS A 89 3.08 -5.03 -14.67
CA CYS A 89 1.74 -4.91 -15.24
C CYS A 89 1.65 -3.70 -16.19
N ALA A 90 2.28 -2.57 -15.85
CA ALA A 90 2.38 -1.42 -16.75
C ALA A 90 3.06 -1.81 -18.08
N ARG A 91 4.23 -2.45 -18.01
CA ARG A 91 4.99 -2.91 -19.19
C ARG A 91 4.29 -3.97 -20.03
N PHE A 92 3.28 -4.66 -19.51
CA PHE A 92 2.47 -5.61 -20.27
C PHE A 92 1.12 -5.03 -20.74
N GLY A 93 0.89 -3.72 -20.59
CA GLY A 93 -0.23 -3.00 -21.21
C GLY A 93 -1.23 -2.36 -20.25
N VAL A 94 -1.03 -2.44 -18.93
CA VAL A 94 -1.87 -1.69 -17.97
C VAL A 94 -1.64 -0.19 -18.18
N GLY A 95 -2.73 0.54 -18.47
CA GLY A 95 -2.71 1.96 -18.79
C GLY A 95 -2.81 2.28 -20.29
N ARG A 96 -2.82 1.26 -21.16
CA ARG A 96 -3.13 1.44 -22.59
C ARG A 96 -4.62 1.22 -22.85
N LEU A 97 -5.16 1.89 -23.87
CA LEU A 97 -6.48 1.59 -24.40
C LEU A 97 -6.41 0.28 -25.20
N ASP A 98 -7.52 -0.43 -25.31
CA ASP A 98 -7.55 -1.74 -25.99
C ASP A 98 -7.14 -1.64 -27.48
N VAL A 99 -7.34 -0.46 -28.08
CA VAL A 99 -6.94 -0.16 -29.47
C VAL A 99 -5.42 0.01 -29.65
N ASP A 100 -4.70 0.34 -28.58
CA ASP A 100 -3.25 0.62 -28.59
C ASP A 100 -2.42 -0.62 -28.20
N LEU A 101 -3.09 -1.75 -27.94
CA LEU A 101 -2.46 -3.04 -27.64
C LEU A 101 -2.17 -3.79 -28.95
N PRO A 102 -0.90 -4.17 -29.23
CA PRO A 102 -0.53 -4.88 -30.45
C PRO A 102 -1.24 -6.23 -30.61
N ASP A 103 -1.37 -6.96 -29.50
CA ASP A 103 -2.03 -8.25 -29.45
C ASP A 103 -2.94 -8.37 -28.21
N PRO A 104 -4.10 -9.04 -28.32
CA PRO A 104 -4.97 -9.30 -27.16
C PRO A 104 -4.30 -10.20 -26.11
N LEU A 105 -3.26 -10.95 -26.48
CA LEU A 105 -2.50 -11.80 -25.57
C LEU A 105 -1.77 -11.02 -24.47
N TYR A 106 -1.45 -9.74 -24.70
CA TYR A 106 -0.89 -8.86 -23.68
C TYR A 106 -1.83 -8.68 -22.48
N GLN A 107 -3.15 -8.69 -22.71
CA GLN A 107 -4.13 -8.56 -21.62
C GLN A 107 -4.03 -9.73 -20.63
N VAL A 108 -3.70 -10.95 -21.10
CA VAL A 108 -3.53 -12.12 -20.23
C VAL A 108 -2.37 -11.90 -19.25
N ARG A 109 -1.22 -11.39 -19.74
CA ARG A 109 -0.06 -11.07 -18.89
C ARG A 109 -0.31 -9.87 -18.00
N ALA A 110 -0.96 -8.83 -18.52
CA ALA A 110 -1.34 -7.66 -17.75
C ALA A 110 -2.21 -8.05 -16.53
N LEU A 111 -3.26 -8.85 -16.75
CA LEU A 111 -4.16 -9.31 -15.70
C LEU A 111 -3.47 -10.24 -14.69
N GLU A 112 -2.59 -11.13 -15.16
CA GLU A 112 -1.78 -11.98 -14.28
C GLU A 112 -0.97 -11.14 -13.29
N TYR A 113 -0.24 -10.13 -13.76
CA TYR A 113 0.55 -9.24 -12.90
C TYR A 113 -0.33 -8.35 -12.02
N VAL A 114 -1.49 -7.90 -12.50
CA VAL A 114 -2.46 -7.15 -11.68
C VAL A 114 -2.97 -8.00 -10.52
N ILE A 115 -3.25 -9.28 -10.73
CA ILE A 115 -3.71 -10.17 -9.65
C ILE A 115 -2.61 -10.40 -8.61
N TYR A 116 -1.36 -10.62 -9.04
CA TYR A 116 -0.23 -10.71 -8.12
C TYR A 116 0.01 -9.41 -7.34
N TRP A 117 -0.12 -8.27 -8.01
CA TRP A 117 -0.09 -6.96 -7.38
C TRP A 117 -1.21 -6.81 -6.34
N GLU A 118 -2.44 -7.20 -6.67
CA GLU A 118 -3.60 -7.06 -5.79
C GLU A 118 -3.47 -7.90 -4.51
N ILE A 119 -3.01 -9.15 -4.63
CA ILE A 119 -2.76 -10.04 -3.48
C ILE A 119 -1.71 -9.43 -2.54
N THR A 120 -0.59 -8.99 -3.10
CA THR A 120 0.51 -8.42 -2.30
C THR A 120 0.14 -7.07 -1.69
N TYR A 121 -0.63 -6.25 -2.42
CA TYR A 121 -1.19 -5.00 -1.93
C TYR A 121 -2.13 -5.23 -0.74
N PHE A 122 -3.09 -6.16 -0.80
CA PHE A 122 -4.03 -6.38 0.30
C PHE A 122 -3.32 -6.80 1.60
N ILE A 123 -2.32 -7.66 1.49
CA ILE A 123 -1.49 -8.10 2.63
C ILE A 123 -0.73 -6.91 3.21
N SER A 124 -0.02 -6.15 2.37
CA SER A 124 0.73 -4.95 2.78
C SER A 124 -0.16 -3.92 3.45
N SER A 125 -1.30 -3.63 2.82
CA SER A 125 -2.27 -2.63 3.23
C SER A 125 -2.77 -2.87 4.64
N THR A 126 -3.14 -4.12 4.93
CA THR A 126 -3.62 -4.53 6.25
C THR A 126 -2.56 -4.40 7.32
N ILE A 127 -1.34 -4.86 7.03
CA ILE A 127 -0.26 -4.89 8.02
C ILE A 127 0.13 -3.47 8.43
N PHE A 128 0.28 -2.54 7.48
CA PHE A 128 0.62 -1.16 7.84
C PHE A 128 -0.54 -0.44 8.55
N LYS A 129 -1.81 -0.70 8.18
CA LYS A 129 -2.99 -0.15 8.87
C LYS A 129 -3.07 -0.65 10.32
N CYS A 130 -2.76 -1.91 10.55
CA CYS A 130 -2.58 -2.46 11.90
C CYS A 130 -1.42 -1.75 12.65
N ALA A 131 -0.29 -1.49 11.99
CA ALA A 131 0.82 -0.75 12.61
C ALA A 131 0.40 0.67 13.04
N ILE A 132 -0.39 1.37 12.22
CA ILE A 132 -0.98 2.68 12.55
C ILE A 132 -1.94 2.54 13.74
N GLY A 133 -2.80 1.53 13.74
CA GLY A 133 -3.73 1.25 14.84
C GLY A 133 -3.00 1.05 16.18
N PHE A 134 -1.98 0.20 16.21
CA PHE A 134 -1.15 0.00 17.41
C PHE A 134 -0.43 1.27 17.84
N ALA A 135 0.09 2.06 16.89
CA ALA A 135 0.70 3.35 17.21
C ALA A 135 -0.32 4.32 17.85
N CYS A 136 -1.56 4.35 17.35
CA CYS A 136 -2.63 5.17 17.91
C CYS A 136 -3.03 4.72 19.32
N VAL A 137 -3.16 3.41 19.55
CA VAL A 137 -3.44 2.82 20.87
C VAL A 137 -2.34 3.20 21.87
N ARG A 138 -1.07 3.15 21.45
CA ARG A 138 0.07 3.53 22.30
C ARG A 138 0.09 5.03 22.65
N LEU A 139 -0.44 5.89 21.77
CA LEU A 139 -0.53 7.33 21.99
C LEU A 139 -1.73 7.72 22.86
N ASP A 140 -2.76 6.88 22.95
CA ASP A 140 -3.93 7.13 23.77
C ASP A 140 -3.65 6.86 25.25
N THR A 141 -3.43 7.94 26.01
CA THR A 141 -3.26 7.88 27.46
C THR A 141 -4.59 7.83 28.22
N ARG A 142 -5.73 8.10 27.57
CA ARG A 142 -7.06 8.17 28.20
C ARG A 142 -7.90 6.91 27.97
N GLY A 143 -7.42 5.97 27.15
CA GLY A 143 -8.08 4.70 26.86
C GLY A 143 -9.40 4.81 26.10
N ARG A 144 -9.75 6.00 25.57
CA ARG A 144 -11.04 6.24 24.89
C ARG A 144 -11.09 5.65 23.49
N VAL A 145 -9.96 5.52 22.83
CA VAL A 145 -9.88 5.03 21.44
C VAL A 145 -9.40 3.58 21.35
N PHE A 146 -9.07 2.94 22.48
CA PHE A 146 -8.60 1.56 22.51
C PHE A 146 -9.58 0.59 21.81
N TRP A 147 -10.83 0.58 22.23
CA TRP A 147 -11.88 -0.28 21.67
C TRP A 147 -12.16 0.00 20.18
N PRO A 148 -12.46 1.23 19.75
CA PRO A 148 -12.76 1.48 18.34
C PRO A 148 -11.58 1.15 17.42
N ILE A 149 -10.33 1.44 17.82
CA ILE A 149 -9.15 1.08 17.01
C ILE A 149 -8.98 -0.45 16.94
N THR A 150 -9.12 -1.15 18.07
CA THR A 150 -8.95 -2.60 18.10
C THR A 150 -10.00 -3.32 17.26
N ILE A 151 -11.25 -2.85 17.32
CA ILE A 151 -12.33 -3.34 16.44
C ILE A 151 -12.00 -3.04 14.98
N ASN A 152 -11.54 -1.82 14.65
CA ASN A 152 -11.16 -1.45 13.30
C ASN A 152 -10.04 -2.35 12.74
N MET A 153 -9.00 -2.62 13.54
CA MET A 153 -7.93 -3.55 13.16
C MET A 153 -8.46 -4.98 12.93
N GLY A 154 -9.36 -5.46 13.79
CA GLY A 154 -10.01 -6.76 13.61
C GLY A 154 -10.79 -6.84 12.30
N ILE A 155 -11.57 -5.81 11.98
CA ILE A 155 -12.34 -5.73 10.73
C ILE A 155 -11.39 -5.77 9.51
N MET A 156 -10.30 -5.00 9.52
CA MET A 156 -9.30 -4.99 8.44
C MET A 156 -8.73 -6.38 8.15
N VAL A 157 -8.35 -7.10 9.21
CA VAL A 157 -7.78 -8.45 9.10
C VAL A 157 -8.81 -9.43 8.54
N ILE A 158 -10.04 -9.40 9.06
CA ILE A 158 -11.13 -10.28 8.61
C ILE A 158 -11.44 -10.03 7.13
N VAL A 159 -11.63 -8.77 6.75
CA VAL A 159 -11.95 -8.38 5.37
C VAL A 159 -10.86 -8.81 4.41
N THR A 160 -9.60 -8.69 4.81
CA THR A 160 -8.46 -9.08 3.97
C THR A 160 -8.37 -10.59 3.82
N ILE A 161 -8.59 -11.37 4.89
CA ILE A 161 -8.65 -12.82 4.80
C ILE A 161 -9.81 -13.25 3.89
N MET A 162 -10.98 -12.60 4.02
CA MET A 162 -12.13 -12.86 3.14
C MET A 162 -11.81 -12.53 1.68
N ALA A 163 -11.20 -11.37 1.41
CA ALA A 163 -10.83 -10.94 0.06
C ALA A 163 -9.83 -11.90 -0.59
N LEU A 164 -8.77 -12.28 0.13
CA LEU A 164 -7.77 -13.23 -0.37
C LEU A 164 -8.37 -14.62 -0.60
N THR A 165 -9.16 -15.12 0.34
CA THR A 165 -9.86 -16.41 0.19
C THR A 165 -10.75 -16.40 -1.04
N PHE A 166 -11.46 -15.29 -1.26
CA PHE A 166 -12.31 -15.12 -2.42
C PHE A 166 -11.50 -15.10 -3.71
N ILE A 167 -10.40 -14.35 -3.79
CA ILE A 167 -9.50 -14.32 -4.96
C ILE A 167 -9.05 -15.75 -5.33
N PHE A 168 -8.58 -16.54 -4.37
CA PHE A 168 -8.14 -17.91 -4.63
C PHE A 168 -9.28 -18.89 -4.95
N ALA A 169 -10.49 -18.67 -4.41
CA ALA A 169 -11.63 -19.56 -4.60
C ALA A 169 -12.50 -19.22 -5.82
N ASN A 170 -12.26 -18.09 -6.49
CA ASN A 170 -13.14 -17.63 -7.57
C ASN A 170 -13.12 -18.49 -8.83
N CYS A 171 -11.95 -19.04 -9.16
CA CYS A 171 -11.73 -19.73 -10.41
C CYS A 171 -11.03 -21.07 -10.19
N THR A 172 -11.46 -22.09 -10.93
CA THR A 172 -10.83 -23.41 -10.96
C THR A 172 -10.41 -23.76 -12.40
N PRO A 173 -9.10 -23.85 -12.68
CA PRO A 173 -7.95 -23.58 -11.80
C PRO A 173 -7.72 -22.05 -11.60
N PHE A 174 -6.88 -21.66 -10.63
CA PHE A 174 -6.61 -20.24 -10.30
C PHE A 174 -6.18 -19.41 -11.52
N GLN A 175 -5.44 -20.02 -12.45
CA GLN A 175 -4.99 -19.39 -13.70
C GLN A 175 -6.14 -18.95 -14.62
N ALA A 176 -7.35 -19.46 -14.41
CA ALA A 176 -8.52 -19.04 -15.18
C ALA A 176 -8.96 -17.59 -14.86
N MET A 177 -8.43 -16.96 -13.80
CA MET A 177 -8.69 -15.55 -13.52
C MET A 177 -8.15 -14.60 -14.61
N TRP A 178 -6.99 -14.91 -15.19
CA TRP A 178 -6.38 -14.10 -16.26
C TRP A 178 -6.47 -14.76 -17.64
N ASN A 179 -6.70 -16.08 -17.69
CA ASN A 179 -6.93 -16.81 -18.93
C ASN A 179 -8.22 -17.65 -18.84
N PRO A 180 -9.38 -17.06 -19.20
CA PRO A 180 -10.67 -17.73 -19.10
C PRO A 180 -10.78 -19.03 -19.91
N ALA A 181 -9.91 -19.25 -20.90
CA ALA A 181 -9.91 -20.47 -21.71
C ALA A 181 -9.33 -21.70 -20.98
N LEU A 182 -8.70 -21.53 -19.81
CA LEU A 182 -8.13 -22.63 -19.01
C LEU A 182 -9.14 -23.32 -18.09
N GLY A 183 -10.28 -22.70 -17.79
CA GLY A 183 -11.21 -23.26 -16.80
C GLY A 183 -12.49 -22.47 -16.64
N ARG A 184 -13.07 -22.54 -15.44
CA ARG A 184 -14.33 -21.88 -15.13
C ARG A 184 -14.18 -21.01 -13.89
N CYS A 185 -14.81 -19.86 -13.93
CA CYS A 185 -14.94 -18.94 -12.81
C CYS A 185 -16.40 -18.88 -12.34
N GLN A 186 -16.59 -18.52 -11.07
CA GLN A 186 -17.91 -18.22 -10.51
C GLN A 186 -18.56 -17.02 -11.23
N SER A 187 -19.87 -16.80 -11.01
CA SER A 187 -20.59 -15.72 -11.72
C SER A 187 -19.93 -14.36 -11.49
N ILE A 188 -19.71 -13.62 -12.58
CA ILE A 188 -19.07 -12.28 -12.58
C ILE A 188 -19.83 -11.30 -11.67
N ILE A 189 -21.17 -11.40 -11.65
CA ILE A 189 -22.05 -10.55 -10.83
C ILE A 189 -21.77 -10.74 -9.33
N GLY A 190 -21.54 -11.98 -8.89
CA GLY A 190 -21.16 -12.30 -7.51
C GLY A 190 -19.79 -11.72 -7.15
N PHE A 191 -18.82 -11.82 -8.05
CA PHE A 191 -17.47 -11.28 -7.87
C PHE A 191 -17.46 -9.76 -7.69
N GLN A 192 -18.20 -9.06 -8.55
CA GLN A 192 -18.28 -7.61 -8.51
C GLN A 192 -18.98 -7.11 -7.24
N THR A 193 -20.10 -7.74 -6.86
CA THR A 193 -20.85 -7.36 -5.65
C THR A 193 -19.98 -7.49 -4.40
N LEU A 194 -19.24 -8.60 -4.28
CA LEU A 194 -18.32 -8.81 -3.16
C LEU A 194 -17.16 -7.81 -3.18
N SER A 195 -16.61 -7.51 -4.36
CA SER A 195 -15.55 -6.51 -4.52
C SER A 195 -16.00 -5.11 -4.09
N TYR A 196 -17.25 -4.73 -4.38
CA TYR A 196 -17.84 -3.47 -3.89
C TYR A 196 -17.98 -3.44 -2.37
N ILE A 197 -18.45 -4.53 -1.76
CA ILE A 197 -18.60 -4.62 -0.31
C ILE A 197 -17.22 -4.50 0.37
N VAL A 198 -16.24 -5.27 -0.09
CA VAL A 198 -14.86 -5.23 0.42
C VAL A 198 -14.28 -3.82 0.30
N SER A 199 -14.43 -3.19 -0.86
CA SER A 199 -13.92 -1.83 -1.10
C SER A 199 -14.61 -0.77 -0.23
N ALA A 200 -15.93 -0.90 -0.02
CA ALA A 200 -16.67 0.01 0.84
C ALA A 200 -16.24 -0.11 2.30
N VAL A 201 -16.05 -1.35 2.80
CA VAL A 201 -15.54 -1.56 4.15
C VAL A 201 -14.13 -1.01 4.28
N GLN A 202 -13.25 -1.27 3.30
CA GLN A 202 -11.88 -0.76 3.30
C GLN A 202 -11.83 0.78 3.32
N MET A 203 -12.72 1.45 2.60
CA MET A 203 -12.83 2.90 2.66
C MET A 203 -13.22 3.39 4.07
N VAL A 204 -14.26 2.82 4.68
CA VAL A 204 -14.72 3.22 6.03
C VAL A 204 -13.58 3.06 7.05
N THR A 205 -12.85 1.98 6.92
CA THR A 205 -11.84 1.51 7.85
C THR A 205 -10.56 2.37 7.69
N ASP A 206 -10.30 2.93 6.50
CA ASP A 206 -9.28 3.95 6.24
C ASP A 206 -9.61 5.32 6.81
N TRP A 207 -10.87 5.73 6.66
CA TRP A 207 -11.36 6.97 7.28
C TRP A 207 -11.28 6.89 8.80
N ALA A 208 -11.58 5.73 9.39
CA ALA A 208 -11.38 5.50 10.82
C ALA A 208 -9.91 5.69 11.21
N CYS A 209 -8.97 5.07 10.48
CA CYS A 209 -7.53 5.24 10.72
C CYS A 209 -7.05 6.70 10.59
N ALA A 210 -7.64 7.48 9.69
CA ALA A 210 -7.29 8.90 9.49
C ALA A 210 -7.90 9.82 10.56
N LEU A 211 -9.17 9.60 10.94
CA LEU A 211 -9.91 10.48 11.86
C LEU A 211 -9.56 10.24 13.33
N ILE A 212 -9.36 8.98 13.75
CA ILE A 212 -9.07 8.64 15.14
C ILE A 212 -7.88 9.44 15.71
N PRO A 213 -6.70 9.51 15.05
CA PRO A 213 -5.58 10.27 15.59
C PRO A 213 -5.85 11.79 15.64
N VAL A 214 -6.76 12.33 14.82
CA VAL A 214 -7.20 13.74 14.92
C VAL A 214 -7.87 13.99 16.27
N PHE A 215 -8.76 13.10 16.70
CA PHE A 215 -9.46 13.21 17.98
C PHE A 215 -8.51 13.09 19.19
N ILE A 216 -7.52 12.19 19.11
CA ILE A 216 -6.50 12.05 20.17
C ILE A 216 -5.72 13.36 20.32
N VAL A 217 -5.30 13.95 19.20
CA VAL A 217 -4.42 15.13 19.18
C VAL A 217 -5.18 16.41 19.55
N ALA A 218 -6.45 16.53 19.14
CA ALA A 218 -7.28 17.70 19.46
C ALA A 218 -7.43 17.92 20.97
N GLY A 219 -7.38 16.84 21.76
CA GLY A 219 -7.48 16.89 23.22
C GLY A 219 -6.16 17.12 23.98
N LEU A 220 -5.01 17.20 23.28
CA LEU A 220 -3.69 17.28 23.91
C LEU A 220 -3.05 18.67 23.75
N GLN A 221 -2.67 19.29 24.86
CA GLN A 221 -1.96 20.57 24.85
C GLN A 221 -0.49 20.35 24.45
N MET A 222 -0.19 20.55 23.17
CA MET A 222 1.15 20.41 22.61
C MET A 222 1.76 21.76 22.20
N PRO A 223 3.10 21.93 22.29
CA PRO A 223 3.77 23.14 21.81
C PRO A 223 3.66 23.27 20.28
N ARG A 224 3.62 24.50 19.75
CA ARG A 224 3.31 24.80 18.33
C ARG A 224 4.13 24.00 17.31
N ARG A 225 5.43 23.81 17.55
CA ARG A 225 6.31 22.99 16.68
C ARG A 225 5.93 21.50 16.66
N THR A 226 5.39 21.00 17.77
CA THR A 226 4.85 19.63 17.87
C THR A 226 3.51 19.50 17.18
N LYS A 227 2.67 20.50 17.33
CA LYS A 227 1.37 20.57 16.67
C LYS A 227 1.52 20.53 15.15
N LEU A 228 2.47 21.27 14.58
CA LEU A 228 2.69 21.31 13.12
C LEU A 228 3.03 19.93 12.54
N SER A 229 4.01 19.22 13.10
CA SER A 229 4.38 17.89 12.58
C SER A 229 3.24 16.88 12.68
N VAL A 230 2.44 16.96 13.75
CA VAL A 230 1.28 16.08 13.91
C VAL A 230 0.20 16.43 12.89
N VAL A 231 -0.06 17.71 12.63
CA VAL A 231 -0.97 18.15 11.57
C VAL A 231 -0.50 17.65 10.19
N CYS A 232 0.80 17.68 9.89
CA CYS A 232 1.32 17.12 8.65
C CYS A 232 1.06 15.61 8.51
N ILE A 233 1.28 14.84 9.59
CA ILE A 233 1.01 13.39 9.61
C ILE A 233 -0.49 13.11 9.41
N LEU A 234 -1.35 13.87 10.10
CA LEU A 234 -2.80 13.76 9.96
C LEU A 234 -3.27 14.16 8.56
N GLY A 235 -2.67 15.19 7.96
CA GLY A 235 -2.95 15.63 6.60
C GLY A 235 -2.62 14.55 5.57
N LEU A 236 -1.50 13.83 5.74
CA LEU A 236 -1.17 12.67 4.90
C LEU A 236 -2.24 11.57 5.02
N GLY A 237 -2.77 11.32 6.21
CA GLY A 237 -3.87 10.38 6.41
C GLY A 237 -5.12 10.74 5.62
N ILE A 238 -5.49 12.03 5.58
CA ILE A 238 -6.63 12.52 4.79
C ILE A 238 -6.37 12.35 3.29
N LEU A 239 -5.15 12.66 2.82
CA LEU A 239 -4.79 12.46 1.41
C LEU A 239 -4.88 10.98 1.00
N VAL A 240 -4.46 10.07 1.88
CA VAL A 240 -4.61 8.62 1.69
C VAL A 240 -6.09 8.24 1.62
N SER A 241 -6.95 8.78 2.47
CA SER A 241 -8.40 8.53 2.43
C SER A 241 -9.09 9.10 1.19
N VAL A 242 -8.62 10.22 0.65
CA VAL A 242 -9.13 10.77 -0.62
C VAL A 242 -8.76 9.87 -1.79
N ALA A 243 -7.55 9.31 -1.79
CA ALA A 243 -7.12 8.35 -2.80
C ALA A 243 -8.11 7.17 -2.87
N THR A 244 -8.53 6.61 -1.75
CA THR A 244 -9.47 5.46 -1.77
C THR A 244 -10.86 5.80 -2.30
N ILE A 245 -11.33 7.04 -2.15
CA ILE A 245 -12.58 7.50 -2.79
C ILE A 245 -12.44 7.55 -4.31
N VAL A 246 -11.30 8.05 -4.81
CA VAL A 246 -11.03 8.14 -6.24
C VAL A 246 -11.04 6.76 -6.91
N ARG A 247 -10.73 5.68 -6.17
CA ARG A 247 -10.75 4.30 -6.68
C ARG A 247 -12.16 3.78 -6.97
N ILE A 248 -13.18 4.16 -6.20
CA ILE A 248 -14.54 3.56 -6.24
C ILE A 248 -15.21 3.65 -7.63
N PRO A 249 -15.20 4.81 -8.32
CA PRO A 249 -15.79 4.91 -9.65
C PRO A 249 -15.14 4.00 -10.68
N TYR A 250 -13.87 3.60 -10.50
CA TYR A 250 -13.17 2.74 -11.44
C TYR A 250 -13.53 1.27 -11.29
N LEU A 251 -14.00 0.83 -10.12
CA LEU A 251 -14.45 -0.56 -9.92
C LEU A 251 -15.61 -0.94 -10.84
N LYS A 252 -16.40 0.02 -11.32
CA LYS A 252 -17.48 -0.26 -12.27
C LYS A 252 -16.96 -0.81 -13.60
N TYR A 253 -15.74 -0.48 -13.98
CA TYR A 253 -15.11 -0.91 -15.23
C TYR A 253 -14.46 -2.31 -15.12
N CYS A 254 -14.36 -2.87 -13.91
CA CYS A 254 -13.99 -4.28 -13.73
C CYS A 254 -15.12 -5.24 -14.15
N ASP A 255 -16.34 -4.72 -14.40
CA ASP A 255 -17.43 -5.48 -14.99
C ASP A 255 -17.27 -5.56 -16.51
N THR A 256 -16.57 -6.59 -16.96
CA THR A 256 -16.32 -6.86 -18.37
C THR A 256 -17.59 -7.24 -19.14
N VAL A 257 -18.71 -7.52 -18.46
CA VAL A 257 -20.02 -7.78 -19.10
C VAL A 257 -20.70 -6.47 -19.47
N LYS A 258 -20.60 -5.45 -18.60
CA LYS A 258 -21.23 -4.14 -18.82
C LYS A 258 -20.32 -3.14 -19.53
N TYR A 259 -19.01 -3.23 -19.31
CA TYR A 259 -17.98 -2.38 -19.91
C TYR A 259 -16.86 -3.26 -20.47
N PRO A 260 -17.03 -3.82 -21.69
CA PRO A 260 -16.06 -4.74 -22.26
C PRO A 260 -14.77 -4.07 -22.77
N ASN A 261 -14.73 -2.73 -22.84
CA ASN A 261 -13.64 -1.97 -23.46
C ASN A 261 -12.76 -1.30 -22.40
N ASP A 262 -11.47 -1.20 -22.70
CA ASP A 262 -10.46 -0.41 -22.01
C ASP A 262 -10.25 -0.81 -20.53
N LEU A 263 -10.45 -2.10 -20.23
CA LEU A 263 -10.17 -2.66 -18.91
C LEU A 263 -8.74 -2.36 -18.43
N PRO A 264 -7.67 -2.56 -19.24
CA PRO A 264 -6.30 -2.27 -18.82
C PRO A 264 -6.08 -0.79 -18.48
N TYR A 265 -6.76 0.13 -19.17
CA TYR A 265 -6.69 1.56 -18.92
C TYR A 265 -7.30 1.92 -17.55
N HIS A 266 -8.47 1.37 -17.23
CA HIS A 266 -9.13 1.63 -15.95
C HIS A 266 -8.40 0.99 -14.76
N LEU A 267 -7.78 -0.19 -14.97
CA LEU A 267 -6.95 -0.85 -13.95
C LEU A 267 -5.73 0.00 -13.56
N ALA A 268 -5.15 0.77 -14.49
CA ALA A 268 -4.02 1.64 -14.17
C ALA A 268 -4.34 2.66 -13.08
N ALA A 269 -5.52 3.29 -13.15
CA ALA A 269 -5.96 4.25 -12.14
C ALA A 269 -6.07 3.60 -10.74
N ILE A 270 -6.55 2.36 -10.69
CA ILE A 270 -6.65 1.57 -9.45
C ILE A 270 -5.24 1.29 -8.90
N VAL A 271 -4.32 0.82 -9.76
CA VAL A 271 -2.94 0.51 -9.37
C VAL A 271 -2.21 1.73 -8.83
N ILE A 272 -2.26 2.85 -9.54
CA ILE A 272 -1.62 4.11 -9.12
C ILE A 272 -2.13 4.54 -7.75
N THR A 273 -3.46 4.62 -7.64
CA THR A 273 -4.11 5.14 -6.44
C THR A 273 -3.77 4.30 -5.21
N SER A 274 -3.75 2.97 -5.37
CA SER A 274 -3.45 2.04 -4.29
C SER A 274 -1.96 1.96 -3.93
N ASN A 275 -1.05 2.10 -4.89
CA ASN A 275 0.38 2.24 -4.60
C ASN A 275 0.67 3.52 -3.81
N VAL A 276 0.02 4.64 -4.20
CA VAL A 276 0.13 5.91 -3.48
C VAL A 276 -0.46 5.81 -2.08
N GLU A 277 -1.63 5.20 -1.92
CA GLU A 277 -2.27 4.94 -0.62
C GLU A 277 -1.34 4.18 0.34
N CYS A 278 -0.83 3.02 -0.08
CA CYS A 278 0.08 2.20 0.72
C CYS A 278 1.39 2.93 1.03
N GLY A 279 2.01 3.52 0.02
CA GLY A 279 3.29 4.21 0.18
C GLY A 279 3.20 5.42 1.11
N LEU A 280 2.18 6.26 0.94
CA LEU A 280 1.94 7.40 1.85
C LEU A 280 1.58 6.93 3.26
N GLY A 281 0.83 5.82 3.40
CA GLY A 281 0.52 5.22 4.70
C GLY A 281 1.77 4.78 5.46
N ILE A 282 2.70 4.09 4.78
CA ILE A 282 3.98 3.65 5.34
C ILE A 282 4.85 4.84 5.74
N ILE A 283 4.93 5.87 4.88
CA ILE A 283 5.68 7.10 5.14
C ILE A 283 5.09 7.80 6.38
N ALA A 284 3.77 8.04 6.39
CA ALA A 284 3.07 8.73 7.47
C ALA A 284 3.26 8.04 8.83
N CYS A 285 3.16 6.70 8.87
CA CYS A 285 3.40 5.91 10.07
C CYS A 285 4.83 6.07 10.60
N SER A 286 5.80 6.32 9.71
CA SER A 286 7.23 6.38 10.03
C SER A 286 7.74 7.78 10.36
N LEU A 287 6.95 8.84 10.13
CA LEU A 287 7.31 10.22 10.46
C LEU A 287 7.55 10.52 11.96
N PRO A 288 6.81 9.96 12.94
CA PRO A 288 6.98 10.31 14.34
C PRO A 288 8.41 10.02 14.89
N PRO A 289 9.05 8.87 14.60
CA PRO A 289 10.46 8.64 14.90
C PRO A 289 11.41 9.61 14.19
N LEU A 290 11.21 9.87 12.89
CA LEU A 290 12.05 10.78 12.10
C LEU A 290 12.11 12.19 12.70
N ARG A 291 11.00 12.65 13.27
CA ARG A 291 10.93 13.95 13.95
C ARG A 291 11.94 14.09 15.10
N LYS A 292 12.18 13.02 15.87
CA LYS A 292 13.16 13.07 16.97
C LYS A 292 14.58 13.28 16.45
N LEU A 293 14.90 12.68 15.29
CA LEU A 293 16.19 12.85 14.62
C LEU A 293 16.39 14.29 14.14
N PHE A 294 15.40 14.89 13.46
CA PHE A 294 15.49 16.29 13.01
C PHE A 294 15.73 17.26 14.17
N LYS A 295 15.05 17.04 15.31
CA LYS A 295 15.27 17.87 16.51
C LYS A 295 16.67 17.70 17.09
N PHE A 296 17.21 16.49 17.07
CA PHE A 296 18.56 16.19 17.57
C PHE A 296 19.63 16.87 16.69
N TYR A 297 19.60 16.64 15.38
CA TYR A 297 20.58 17.21 14.46
C TYR A 297 20.51 18.75 14.39
N TYR A 298 19.30 19.32 14.34
CA TYR A 298 19.12 20.79 14.35
C TYR A 298 19.68 21.44 15.63
N ARG A 299 19.55 20.78 16.79
CA ARG A 299 20.18 21.25 18.04
C ARG A 299 21.70 21.11 18.00
N SER A 300 22.22 19.99 17.52
CA SER A 300 23.67 19.78 17.39
C SER A 300 24.36 20.76 16.45
N CYS A 301 23.68 21.22 15.39
CA CYS A 301 24.22 22.24 14.48
C CYS A 301 24.16 23.67 15.05
N HIS A 302 23.23 23.96 15.95
CA HIS A 302 23.01 25.33 16.47
C HIS A 302 23.69 25.58 17.83
N ASP A 303 23.98 24.54 18.62
CA ASP A 303 24.70 24.63 19.90
C ASP A 303 25.98 23.76 19.90
N PRO A 304 27.13 24.29 19.45
CA PRO A 304 28.40 23.56 19.45
C PRO A 304 28.96 23.27 20.87
N ASN A 305 28.37 23.82 21.94
CA ASN A 305 28.74 23.51 23.32
C ASN A 305 28.08 22.23 23.88
N THR A 306 27.11 21.63 23.17
CA THR A 306 26.42 20.40 23.65
C THR A 306 27.10 19.12 23.15
N SER A 307 27.92 19.20 22.11
CA SER A 307 28.72 18.07 21.60
C SER A 307 29.72 17.57 22.65
N GLY A 308 30.27 18.44 23.49
CA GLY A 308 31.16 18.07 24.61
C GLY A 308 30.51 17.18 25.68
N GLN A 309 29.25 17.46 26.05
CA GLN A 309 28.52 16.65 27.04
C GLN A 309 28.07 15.28 26.49
N VAL A 310 27.85 15.16 25.17
CA VAL A 310 27.49 13.88 24.53
C VAL A 310 28.68 12.93 24.42
N SER A 311 29.91 13.46 24.32
CA SER A 311 31.13 12.66 24.43
C SER A 311 31.35 12.09 25.84
N GLU A 312 31.10 12.87 26.90
CA GLU A 312 31.21 12.36 28.29
C GLU A 312 30.19 11.28 28.62
N LEU A 313 28.94 11.40 28.13
CA LEU A 313 27.90 10.38 28.29
C LEU A 313 28.18 9.08 27.51
N ARG A 314 29.12 9.10 26.56
CA ARG A 314 29.57 7.92 25.80
C ARG A 314 30.73 7.19 26.49
N ILE A 315 31.36 7.79 27.50
CA ILE A 315 32.55 7.25 28.20
C ILE A 315 32.19 6.57 29.53
N LEU A 316 31.01 6.82 30.10
CA LEU A 316 30.61 6.13 31.33
C LEU A 316 30.31 4.64 31.04
N PRO A 317 31.05 3.69 31.64
CA PRO A 317 30.71 2.27 31.55
C PRO A 317 29.34 2.05 32.18
N SER A 318 28.55 1.21 31.53
CA SER A 318 27.27 0.72 32.05
C SER A 318 27.54 -0.15 33.28
N ASP A 319 27.57 0.44 34.48
CA ASP A 319 27.56 -0.32 35.72
C ASP A 319 26.16 -0.84 36.02
N LYS A 320 26.05 -2.18 35.89
CA LYS A 320 25.08 -3.17 36.40
C LYS A 320 23.59 -3.00 36.09
#